data_AF-A0A9D4DS51-F1
#
_entry.id   AF-A0A9D4DS51-F1
#
_cell.length_a   1.000
_cell.length_b   1.000
_cell.length_c   1.000
_cell.angle_alpha   90.00
_cell.angle_beta   90.00
_cell.angle_gamma   90.00
#
_symmetry.space_group_name_H-M   'P 1'
#
loop_
_entity.id
_entity.type
_entity.pdbx_description
1 polymer ?
#
loop_
_entity_poly.entity_id
_entity_poly.type
_entity_poly.pdbx_seq_one_letter_code
_entity_poly.pdbx_strand_id
1 'polypeptide(L)' 'MQVKKTHAYFYQAQMQIAICETDICEFVIWSPKGMIVETIKRDIEFYEEVIPKLIAFHTNILMPEFFEMRVPRRLMPTEL' A
#
# COMPACT_ATOMS: atom_id res chain seq x y z
N MET A 1 2.43 3.69 21.90
CA MET A 1 3.23 3.26 20.72
C MET A 1 2.58 3.94 19.53
N GLN A 2 3.37 4.59 18.66
CA GLN A 2 2.87 5.23 17.44
C GLN A 2 3.49 4.54 16.23
N VAL A 3 2.70 4.29 15.19
CA VAL A 3 3.17 3.80 13.90
C VAL A 3 4.05 4.90 13.31
N LYS A 4 5.34 4.58 13.14
CA LYS A 4 6.29 5.52 12.54
C LYS A 4 5.88 5.78 11.09
N LYS A 5 5.86 7.05 10.68
CA LYS A 5 5.58 7.45 9.28
C LYS A 5 6.54 6.79 8.27
N THR A 6 7.73 6.41 8.70
CA THR A 6 8.73 5.72 7.87
C THR A 6 8.51 4.21 7.77
N HIS A 7 7.55 3.63 8.48
CA HIS A 7 7.31 2.20 8.50
C HIS A 7 6.33 1.76 7.41
N ALA A 8 6.52 0.56 6.86
CA ALA A 8 5.66 0.01 5.79
C ALA A 8 4.16 -0.03 6.16
N TYR A 9 3.83 -0.25 7.43
CA TYR A 9 2.43 -0.20 7.90
C TYR A 9 1.78 1.18 7.73
N PHE A 10 2.54 2.27 7.88
CA PHE A 10 2.02 3.61 7.63
C PHE A 10 1.67 3.81 6.15
N TYR A 11 2.55 3.35 5.26
CA TYR A 11 2.31 3.37 3.82
C TYR A 11 1.04 2.59 3.47
N GLN A 12 0.88 1.37 4.00
CA GLN A 12 -0.31 0.55 3.76
C GLN A 12 -1.60 1.25 4.22
N ALA A 13 -1.61 1.77 5.45
CA ALA A 13 -2.78 2.47 5.99
C ALA A 13 -3.13 3.74 5.19
N GLN A 14 -2.15 4.58 4.86
CA GLN A 14 -2.38 5.79 4.07
C GLN A 14 -2.95 5.47 2.68
N MET A 15 -2.44 4.43 2.02
CA MET A 15 -2.99 4.02 0.72
C MET A 15 -4.41 3.50 0.82
N GLN A 16 -4.72 2.72 1.87
CA GLN A 16 -6.10 2.24 2.11
C GLN A 16 -7.06 3.40 2.39
N ILE A 17 -6.67 4.36 3.23
CA ILE A 17 -7.45 5.58 3.51
C ILE A 17 -7.73 6.34 2.21
N ALA A 18 -6.71 6.51 1.36
CA ALA A 18 -6.84 7.25 0.12
C ALA A 18 -7.73 6.53 -0.92
N ILE A 19 -7.58 5.22 -1.09
CA ILE A 19 -8.36 4.40 -2.03
C ILE A 19 -9.83 4.30 -1.58
N CYS A 20 -10.06 4.12 -0.27
CA CYS A 20 -11.40 4.02 0.29
C CYS A 20 -12.08 5.38 0.50
N GLU A 21 -11.40 6.48 0.17
CA GLU A 21 -11.87 7.85 0.36
C GLU A 21 -12.33 8.14 1.80
N THR A 22 -11.63 7.58 2.79
CA THR A 22 -11.90 7.85 4.21
C THR A 22 -10.97 8.92 4.76
N ASP A 23 -11.28 9.42 5.97
CA ASP A 23 -10.43 10.37 6.69
C ASP A 23 -9.52 9.71 7.74
N ILE A 24 -9.89 8.50 8.19
CA ILE A 24 -9.18 7.76 9.22
C ILE A 24 -9.11 6.26 8.94
N CYS A 25 -8.13 5.60 9.55
CA CYS A 25 -8.03 4.16 9.70
C CYS A 25 -7.68 3.83 11.16
N GLU A 26 -8.44 2.94 11.78
CA GLU A 26 -8.09 2.40 13.10
C GLU A 26 -7.13 1.21 12.94
N PHE A 27 -5.87 1.42 13.28
CA PHE A 27 -4.82 0.41 13.21
C PHE A 27 -4.75 -0.36 14.52
N VAL A 28 -5.27 -1.60 14.50
CA VAL A 28 -5.35 -2.46 15.68
C VAL A 28 -4.16 -3.42 15.72
N ILE A 29 -3.36 -3.31 16.78
CA ILE A 29 -2.28 -4.25 17.11
C ILE A 29 -2.76 -5.11 18.26
N TRP A 30 -2.95 -6.41 18.00
CA TRP A 30 -3.44 -7.36 18.98
C TRP A 30 -2.39 -8.42 19.34
N SER A 31 -2.40 -8.82 20.60
CA SER A 31 -1.68 -9.98 21.12
C SER A 31 -2.48 -10.64 22.25
N PRO A 32 -2.18 -11.89 22.65
CA PRO A 32 -2.81 -12.51 23.82
C PRO A 32 -2.61 -11.74 25.13
N LYS A 33 -1.63 -10.82 25.18
CA LYS A 33 -1.33 -10.00 26.37
C LYS A 33 -2.04 -8.65 26.36
N GLY A 34 -2.74 -8.30 25.28
CA GLY A 34 -3.43 -7.02 25.17
C GLY A 34 -3.55 -6.52 23.73
N MET A 35 -4.26 -5.41 23.60
CA MET A 35 -4.58 -4.75 22.34
C MET A 35 -4.25 -3.27 22.40
N ILE A 36 -3.71 -2.73 21.32
CA ILE A 36 -3.45 -1.31 21.13
C ILE A 36 -4.17 -0.90 19.86
N VAL A 37 -4.91 0.20 19.90
CA VAL A 37 -5.55 0.80 18.73
C VAL A 37 -4.94 2.18 18.51
N GLU A 38 -4.53 2.44 17.28
CA GLU A 38 -3.99 3.72 16.86
C GLU A 38 -4.81 4.28 15.70
N THR A 39 -5.30 5.51 15.83
CA THR A 39 -6.03 6.18 14.75
C THR A 39 -5.05 6.88 13.82
N ILE A 40 -4.91 6.37 12.61
CA ILE A 40 -4.14 7.00 11.53
C ILE A 40 -5.08 7.93 10.77
N LYS A 41 -4.73 9.20 10.66
CA LYS A 41 -5.46 10.19 9.85
C LYS A 41 -4.90 10.24 8.44
N ARG A 42 -5.75 10.60 7.48
CA ARG A 42 -5.34 10.91 6.11
C ARG A 42 -4.24 11.97 6.09
N ASP A 43 -3.18 11.68 5.34
CA ASP A 43 -2.02 12.55 5.10
C ASP A 43 -1.97 12.83 3.59
N ILE A 44 -2.56 13.96 3.18
CA ILE A 44 -2.75 14.30 1.76
C ILE A 44 -1.41 14.58 1.10
N GLU A 45 -0.54 15.30 1.80
CA GLU A 45 0.81 15.64 1.34
C GLU A 45 1.63 14.37 1.10
N PHE A 46 1.55 13.39 2.01
CA PHE A 46 2.18 12.08 1.82
C PHE A 46 1.62 11.33 0.60
N TYR A 47 0.30 11.34 0.42
CA TYR A 47 -0.34 10.70 -0.74
C TYR A 47 0.13 11.32 -2.06
N GLU A 48 0.12 12.65 -2.15
CA GLU A 48 0.59 13.40 -3.33
C GLU A 48 2.08 13.15 -3.63
N GLU A 49 2.92 12.92 -2.61
CA GLU A 49 4.32 12.55 -2.78
C GLU A 49 4.51 11.12 -3.32
N VAL A 50 3.67 10.18 -2.88
CA VAL A 50 3.83 8.74 -3.15
C VAL A 50 3.20 8.33 -4.49
N ILE A 51 2.03 8.88 -4.84
CA ILE A 51 1.29 8.47 -6.03
C ILE A 51 2.08 8.55 -7.34
N PRO A 52 2.81 9.64 -7.64
CA PRO A 52 3.59 9.71 -8.87
C PRO A 52 4.63 8.59 -8.98
N LYS A 53 5.23 8.19 -7.86
CA LYS A 53 6.20 7.09 -7.80
C LYS A 53 5.53 5.74 -8.08
N LEU A 54 4.33 5.51 -7.53
CA LEU A 54 3.55 4.31 -7.78
C LEU A 54 3.06 4.20 -9.22
N ILE A 55 2.60 5.32 -9.81
CA ILE A 55 2.21 5.38 -11.22
C ILE A 55 3.43 5.07 -12.11
N ALA A 56 4.59 5.68 -11.84
CA ALA A 56 5.80 5.40 -12.60
C ALA A 56 6.23 3.92 -12.47
N PHE A 57 6.15 3.34 -11.27
CA PHE A 57 6.44 1.93 -11.05
C PHE A 57 5.46 1.01 -11.81
N HIS A 58 4.17 1.32 -11.75
CA HIS A 58 3.15 0.57 -12.47
C HIS A 58 3.37 0.60 -13.99
N THR A 59 3.51 1.80 -14.56
CA THR A 59 3.60 2.00 -16.01
C THR A 59 4.93 1.54 -16.60
N ASN A 60 6.05 1.79 -15.92
CA ASN A 60 7.38 1.53 -16.47
C ASN A 60 7.95 0.16 -16.10
N ILE A 61 7.45 -0.46 -15.02
CA ILE A 61 7.97 -1.74 -14.52
C ILE A 61 6.90 -2.81 -14.59
N LEU A 62 5.78 -2.66 -13.87
CA LEU A 62 4.78 -3.73 -13.79
C LEU A 62 4.13 -4.03 -15.15
N MET A 63 3.66 -3.02 -15.87
CA MET A 63 2.99 -3.19 -17.17
C MET A 63 3.88 -3.93 -18.18
N PRO A 64 5.12 -3.49 -18.49
CA PRO A 64 6.00 -4.22 -19.39
C PRO A 64 6.24 -5.65 -18.91
N GLU A 65 6.43 -5.86 -17.61
CA GLU A 65 6.68 -7.19 -17.08
C GLU A 65 5.45 -8.10 -17.32
N PHE A 66 4.22 -7.58 -17.18
CA PHE A 66 2.99 -8.36 -17.43
C PHE A 66 2.81 -8.76 -18.89
N PHE A 67 3.13 -7.89 -19.84
CA PHE A 67 2.93 -8.18 -21.27
C PHE A 67 4.13 -8.84 -21.94
N GLU A 68 5.34 -8.44 -21.56
CA GLU A 68 6.58 -8.91 -22.19
C GLU A 68 7.17 -10.14 -21.48
N MET A 69 6.80 -10.39 -20.22
CA MET A 69 7.30 -11.52 -19.42
C MET A 69 8.83 -11.66 -19.47
N ARG A 70 9.55 -10.55 -19.29
CA ARG A 70 11.03 -10.52 -19.40
C ARG A 70 11.69 -11.44 -18.39
N VAL A 71 11.06 -11.64 -17.24
CA VAL A 71 11.45 -12.63 -16.24
C VAL A 71 10.55 -13.87 -16.39
N PRO A 72 11.12 -15.09 -16.53
CA PRO A 72 10.32 -16.30 -16.61
C PRO A 72 9.56 -16.51 -15.29
N ARG A 73 8.25 -16.29 -15.34
CA ARG A 73 7.37 -16.57 -14.22
C ARG A 73 6.71 -17.91 -14.45
N ARG A 74 6.70 -18.79 -13.45
CA ARG A 74 5.90 -20.02 -13.46
C ARG A 74 4.41 -19.69 -13.25
N LEU A 75 3.86 -18.83 -14.10
CA LEU A 75 2.44 -18.47 -14.09
C LEU A 75 1.69 -19.46 -14.98
N MET A 76 0.52 -19.90 -14.50
CA MET A 76 -0.40 -20.63 -15.37
C MET A 76 -0.97 -19.65 -16.41
N PRO A 77 -1.22 -20.11 -17.65
CA PRO A 77 -1.88 -19.28 -18.65
C PRO A 77 -3.21 -18.74 -18.11
N THR A 78 -3.47 -17.46 -18.28
CA THR A 78 -4.80 -16.89 -18.04
C THR A 78 -5.73 -17.43 -19.12
N GLU A 79 -6.75 -18.17 -18.72
CA GLU A 79 -7.86 -18.53 -19.60
C GLU A 79 -8.62 -17.23 -19.93
N LEU A 80 -8.63 -16.87 -21.21
CA LEU A 80 -9.38 -15.73 -21.77
C LEU A 80 -10.69 -16.23 -22.39
#